data_AF-A0A963RAL3-F1
#
_entry.id   AF-A0A963RAL3-F1
#
_cell.length_a   1.000
_cell.length_b   1.000
_cell.length_c   1.000
_cell.angle_alpha   90.00
_cell.angle_beta   90.00
_cell.angle_gamma   90.00
#
_symmetry.space_group_name_H-M   'P 1'
#
loop_
_entity.id
_entity.type
_entity.pdbx_description
1 polymer ?
#
loop_
_entity_poly.entity_id
_entity_poly.type
_entity_poly.pdbx_seq_one_letter_code
_entity_poly.pdbx_strand_id
1 'polypeptide(L)'
;VDDGIATGGTVRAALQALAKAGAGRIVLAVPLAPPDVLPEMRSLCDEVICLSSPEPFYAVGAHYRDFGQTEDREVIDLLEKARAWTTEE
;
A
#
# COMPACT_ATOMS: atom_id res chain seq x y z
N VAL A 1 -0.33 3.14 2.32
CA VAL A 1 -0.18 1.77 2.83
C VAL A 1 -0.99 0.86 1.91
N ASP A 2 -0.54 -0.37 1.68
CA ASP A 2 -1.25 -1.40 0.92
C ASP A 2 -0.96 -2.79 1.50
N ASP A 3 -1.72 -3.82 1.13
CA ASP A 3 -1.48 -5.21 1.57
C ASP A 3 -0.26 -5.85 0.87
N GLY A 4 0.03 -5.42 -0.35
CA GLY A 4 1.21 -5.81 -1.09
C GLY A 4 1.19 -5.23 -2.49
N ILE A 5 2.31 -5.38 -3.20
CA ILE A 5 2.46 -4.93 -4.58
C ILE A 5 2.70 -6.15 -5.44
N ALA A 6 1.87 -6.37 -6.46
CA ALA A 6 2.14 -7.40 -7.46
C ALA A 6 2.89 -6.82 -8.67
N THR A 7 2.35 -5.75 -9.27
CA THR A 7 2.91 -5.13 -10.49
C THR A 7 3.23 -3.64 -10.35
N GLY A 8 2.81 -3.00 -9.26
CA GLY A 8 3.06 -1.57 -9.00
C GLY A 8 2.11 -0.59 -9.70
N GLY A 9 1.23 -1.04 -10.60
CA GLY A 9 0.38 -0.14 -11.40
C GLY A 9 -0.51 0.79 -10.57
N THR A 10 -1.26 0.23 -9.62
CA THR A 10 -2.15 1.00 -8.71
C THR A 10 -1.35 1.96 -7.83
N VAL A 11 -0.26 1.47 -7.24
CA VAL A 11 0.61 2.27 -6.38
C VAL A 11 1.23 3.43 -7.15
N ARG A 12 1.74 3.20 -8.36
CA ARG A 12 2.28 4.27 -9.21
C ARG A 12 1.27 5.38 -9.47
N ALA A 13 0.03 5.03 -9.80
CA ALA A 13 -1.02 6.01 -10.03
C ALA A 13 -1.32 6.84 -8.76
N ALA A 14 -1.37 6.17 -7.59
CA ALA A 14 -1.57 6.83 -6.31
C ALA A 14 -0.41 7.78 -5.95
N LEU A 15 0.84 7.35 -6.11
CA LEU A 15 2.02 8.19 -5.85
C LEU A 15 2.04 9.44 -6.74
N GLN A 16 1.74 9.29 -8.03
CA GLN A 16 1.63 10.41 -8.96
C GLN A 16 0.49 11.37 -8.59
N ALA A 17 -0.65 10.84 -8.14
CA ALA A 17 -1.77 11.67 -7.69
C ALA A 17 -1.43 12.47 -6.42
N LEU A 18 -0.78 11.83 -5.45
CA LEU A 18 -0.32 12.49 -4.21
C LEU A 18 0.70 13.59 -4.50
N ALA A 19 1.65 13.35 -5.40
CA ALA A 19 2.62 14.35 -5.83
C ALA A 19 1.93 15.56 -6.49
N LYS A 20 0.96 15.31 -7.38
CA LYS A 20 0.16 16.38 -8.02
C LYS A 20 -0.72 17.15 -7.03
N ALA A 21 -1.16 16.51 -5.95
CA ALA A 21 -1.92 17.14 -4.89
C ALA A 21 -1.05 18.00 -3.94
N GLY A 22 0.27 18.02 -4.13
CA GLY A 22 1.19 18.83 -3.33
C GLY A 22 1.49 18.24 -1.94
N ALA A 23 1.47 16.91 -1.80
CA ALA A 23 1.87 16.25 -0.56
C ALA A 23 3.31 16.65 -0.17
N GLY A 24 3.52 17.10 1.07
CA GLY A 24 4.82 17.57 1.54
C GLY A 24 5.86 16.46 1.78
N ARG A 25 5.40 15.21 1.94
CA ARG A 25 6.21 13.99 1.99
C ARG A 25 5.31 12.79 1.68
N ILE A 26 5.82 11.83 0.92
CA ILE A 26 5.11 10.62 0.50
C ILE A 26 5.94 9.40 0.94
N VAL A 27 5.36 8.59 1.83
CA VAL A 27 5.94 7.32 2.29
C VAL A 27 5.07 6.16 1.80
N LEU A 28 5.63 5.28 1.00
CA LEU A 28 4.99 4.02 0.61
C LEU A 28 5.38 2.93 1.61
N ALA A 29 4.39 2.39 2.33
CA ALA A 29 4.61 1.28 3.26
C ALA A 29 3.76 0.07 2.84
N VAL A 30 4.41 -1.07 2.62
CA VAL A 30 3.77 -2.33 2.23
C VAL A 30 4.45 -3.53 2.91
N PRO A 31 3.69 -4.56 3.32
CA PRO A 31 4.28 -5.79 3.85
C PRO A 31 5.11 -6.56 2.83
N LEU A 32 4.73 -6.52 1.54
CA LEU A 32 5.26 -7.39 0.51
C LEU A 32 5.35 -6.71 -0.85
N ALA A 33 6.46 -6.89 -1.58
CA ALA A 33 6.57 -6.52 -2.99
C ALA A 33 7.69 -7.33 -3.69
N PRO A 34 7.55 -7.68 -4.98
CA PRO A 34 8.65 -8.19 -5.79
C PRO A 34 9.89 -7.27 -5.74
N PRO A 35 11.11 -7.83 -5.81
CA PRO A 35 12.32 -7.01 -5.80
C PRO A 35 12.44 -6.07 -7.02
N ASP A 36 11.87 -6.43 -8.17
CA ASP A 36 11.94 -5.68 -9.43
C ASP A 36 11.03 -4.44 -9.47
N VAL A 37 9.94 -4.39 -8.70
CA VAL A 37 9.06 -3.20 -8.62
C VAL A 37 9.62 -2.11 -7.69
N LEU A 38 10.44 -2.47 -6.71
CA LEU A 38 10.92 -1.54 -5.67
C LEU A 38 11.76 -0.37 -6.22
N PRO A 39 12.67 -0.54 -7.20
CA PRO A 39 13.42 0.58 -7.77
C PRO A 39 12.52 1.66 -8.39
N GLU A 40 11.48 1.28 -9.12
CA GLU A 40 10.50 2.23 -9.68
C GLU A 40 9.78 2.97 -8.55
N MET A 41 9.29 2.24 -7.54
CA MET A 41 8.58 2.88 -6.42
C MET A 41 9.45 3.88 -5.64
N ARG A 42 10.72 3.55 -5.41
CA ARG A 42 11.70 4.45 -4.77
C ARG A 42 11.98 5.72 -5.59
N SER A 43 11.74 5.70 -6.89
CA SER A 43 11.88 6.89 -7.74
C SER A 43 10.65 7.83 -7.70
N LEU A 44 9.52 7.35 -7.17
CA LEU A 44 8.23 8.04 -7.20
C LEU A 44 7.78 8.59 -5.84
N CYS A 45 8.52 8.32 -4.76
CA CYS A 45 8.20 8.77 -3.41
C CYS A 45 9.48 8.99 -2.59
N ASP A 46 9.34 9.64 -1.44
CA ASP A 46 10.48 9.99 -0.59
C ASP A 46 11.05 8.77 0.14
N GLU A 47 10.20 7.78 0.44
CA GLU A 47 10.60 6.60 1.18
C GLU A 47 9.72 5.39 0.85
N VAL A 48 10.35 4.22 0.73
CA VAL A 48 9.68 2.92 0.60
C VAL A 48 10.05 2.04 1.78
N ILE A 49 9.04 1.64 2.56
CA ILE A 49 9.14 0.66 3.63
C ILE A 49 8.50 -0.64 3.13
N CYS A 50 9.33 -1.65 2.91
CA CYS A 50 8.91 -2.97 2.46
C CYS A 50 9.45 -4.04 3.43
N LEU A 51 8.56 -4.82 4.05
CA LEU A 51 8.97 -5.81 5.05
C LEU A 51 9.56 -7.08 4.43
N SER A 52 9.08 -7.48 3.25
CA SER A 52 9.52 -8.70 2.56
C SER A 52 9.52 -8.51 1.05
N SER A 53 10.58 -8.97 0.39
CA SER A 53 10.71 -8.96 -1.07
C SER A 53 11.17 -10.33 -1.59
N PRO A 54 10.27 -11.33 -1.66
CA PRO A 54 10.61 -12.69 -2.02
C PRO A 54 10.97 -12.83 -3.51
N GLU A 55 11.82 -13.81 -3.79
CA GLU A 55 12.16 -14.27 -5.14
C GLU A 55 12.21 -15.82 -5.11
N PRO A 56 11.36 -16.53 -5.87
CA PRO A 56 10.35 -16.01 -6.78
C PRO A 56 9.13 -15.42 -6.06
N PHE A 57 8.54 -14.37 -6.66
CA PHE A 57 7.24 -13.84 -6.26
C PHE A 57 6.12 -14.50 -7.07
N TYR A 58 5.05 -14.93 -6.40
CA TYR A 58 3.89 -15.55 -7.04
C TYR A 58 2.66 -14.64 -7.04
N ALA A 59 2.16 -14.30 -5.85
CA ALA A 59 1.01 -13.43 -5.65
C ALA A 59 1.01 -12.88 -4.22
N VAL A 60 0.38 -11.74 -3.99
CA VAL A 60 0.27 -11.14 -2.65
C VAL A 60 -0.39 -12.12 -1.67
N GLY A 61 -1.54 -12.69 -2.05
CA GLY A 61 -2.30 -13.61 -1.20
C GLY A 61 -1.57 -14.90 -0.82
N ALA A 62 -0.51 -15.29 -1.54
CA ALA A 62 0.28 -16.47 -1.20
C ALA A 62 1.10 -16.28 0.10
N HIS A 63 1.25 -15.04 0.58
CA HIS A 63 2.00 -14.70 1.79
C HIS A 63 1.10 -14.44 3.01
N TYR A 64 -0.21 -14.56 2.84
CA TYR A 64 -1.20 -14.39 3.90
C TYR A 64 -1.82 -15.74 4.25
N ARG A 65 -1.92 -16.06 5.55
CA ARG A 65 -2.63 -17.25 6.03
C ARG A 65 -4.13 -17.18 5.70
N ASP A 66 -4.68 -15.97 5.81
CA ASP A 66 -6.04 -15.63 5.44
C ASP A 66 -5.99 -14.42 4.52
N PHE A 67 -6.49 -14.59 3.30
CA PHE A 67 -6.56 -13.56 2.26
C PHE A 67 -7.99 -13.50 1.71
N GLY A 68 -8.97 -13.56 2.61
CA GLY A 68 -10.37 -13.34 2.29
C GLY A 68 -10.60 -11.97 1.67
N GLN A 69 -11.60 -11.90 0.78
CA GLN A 69 -12.00 -10.65 0.15
C GLN A 69 -12.53 -9.67 1.21
N THR A 70 -11.97 -8.47 1.24
CA THR A 70 -12.56 -7.34 1.98
C THR A 70 -13.73 -6.78 1.18
N GLU A 71 -14.93 -6.91 1.71
CA GLU A 71 -16.15 -6.46 1.03
C GLU A 71 -16.31 -4.94 1.11
N ASP A 72 -16.96 -4.33 0.11
CA ASP A 72 -17.23 -2.88 0.07
C ASP A 72 -17.91 -2.38 1.35
N ARG A 73 -18.83 -3.17 1.91
CA ARG A 73 -19.51 -2.84 3.16
C ARG A 73 -18.53 -2.71 4.32
N GLU A 74 -17.56 -3.61 4.42
CA GLU A 74 -16.55 -3.57 5.48
C GLU A 74 -15.70 -2.30 5.35
N VAL A 75 -15.32 -1.94 4.12
CA VAL A 75 -14.58 -0.69 3.85
C VAL A 75 -15.38 0.54 4.29
N ILE A 76 -16.67 0.60 3.94
CA ILE A 76 -17.56 1.71 4.33
C ILE A 76 -17.65 1.80 5.86
N ASP A 77 -17.93 0.68 6.54
CA ASP A 77 -18.05 0.62 8.00
C ASP A 77 -16.74 1.08 8.69
N LEU A 78 -15.57 0.70 8.15
CA LEU A 78 -14.27 1.12 8.66
C LEU A 78 -14.00 2.62 8.44
N LEU A 79 -14.38 3.17 7.29
CA LEU A 79 -14.25 4.60 7.01
C LEU A 79 -15.13 5.45 7.93
N GLU A 80 -16.33 4.99 8.27
CA GLU A 80 -17.20 5.65 9.25
C GLU A 80 -16.58 5.64 10.65
N LYS A 81 -16.05 4.49 11.09
CA LYS A 81 -15.33 4.38 12.37
C LYS A 81 -14.10 5.29 12.41
N ALA A 82 -13.33 5.35 11.34
CA ALA A 82 -12.14 6.19 11.25
C ALA A 82 -12.48 7.69 11.35
N ARG A 83 -13.63 8.13 10.84
CA ARG A 83 -14.10 9.53 11.00
C ARG A 83 -14.45 9.88 12.44
N ALA A 84 -14.95 8.91 13.20
CA ALA A 84 -15.26 9.08 14.62
C ALA A 84 -14.04 8.91 15.52
N TRP A 85 -12.93 8.37 14.98
CA TRP A 85 -11.70 8.19 15.72
C TRP A 85 -11.03 9.55 15.95
N THR A 86 -11.24 10.09 17.15
CA THR A 86 -10.46 11.21 17.67
C THR A 86 -9.23 10.65 18.34
N THR A 87 -8.07 11.18 17.98
CA THR A 87 -6.83 10.95 18.73
C THR A 87 -6.99 11.79 20.01
N GLU A 88 -7.14 11.14 21.17
CA GLU A 88 -6.92 11.84 22.44
C GLU A 88 -5.45 12.32 22.45
N GLU A 89 -5.25 13.62 22.69
CA GLU A 89 -3.93 14.25 22.84
C GLU A 89 -3.18 13.77 24.10
#